data_AF-A0A4R3ZKT3-F1
#
_entry.id   AF-A0A4R3ZKT3-F1
#
_cell.length_a   1.000
_cell.length_b   1.000
_cell.length_c   1.000
_cell.angle_alpha   90.00
_cell.angle_beta   90.00
_cell.angle_gamma   90.00
#
_symmetry.space_group_name_H-M   'P 1'
#
loop_
_entity.id
_entity.type
_entity.pdbx_description
1 polymer ?
#
loop_
_entity_poly.entity_id
_entity_poly.type
_entity_poly.pdbx_seq_one_letter_code
_entity_poly.pdbx_strand_id
1 'polypeptide(L)' 'MDFQQISRSRLPLLGGKDNIASAAPCATRLRLVLVNGALARQQAIGKIEGVKG' A
#
# COMPACT_ATOMS: atom_id res chain seq x y z
N MET A 1 13.11 -12.04 -1.43
CA MET A 1 11.79 -11.38 -1.46
C MET A 1 11.82 -10.23 -2.43
N ASP A 2 11.02 -10.30 -3.49
CA ASP A 2 10.98 -9.26 -4.52
C ASP A 2 10.02 -8.13 -4.14
N PHE A 3 10.47 -7.23 -3.25
CA PHE A 3 9.64 -6.14 -2.74
C PHE A 3 9.08 -5.23 -3.83
N GLN A 4 9.78 -5.11 -4.97
CA GLN A 4 9.33 -4.37 -6.14
C GLN A 4 8.08 -5.00 -6.76
N GLN A 5 8.08 -6.32 -6.97
CA GLN A 5 6.95 -7.02 -7.54
C GLN A 5 5.74 -7.00 -6.59
N ILE A 6 5.99 -7.18 -5.30
CA ILE A 6 4.92 -7.11 -4.30
C ILE A 6 4.35 -5.67 -4.21
N SER A 7 5.19 -4.63 -4.32
CA SER A 7 4.72 -3.24 -4.34
C SER A 7 3.90 -2.90 -5.59
N ARG A 8 4.27 -3.43 -6.76
CA ARG A 8 3.51 -3.27 -8.01
C ARG A 8 2.15 -3.95 -7.95
N SER A 9 2.07 -5.13 -7.33
CA SER A 9 0.80 -5.84 -7.11
C SER A 9 -0.10 -5.12 -6.09
N ARG A 10 0.48 -4.38 -5.13
CA ARG A 10 -0.25 -3.59 -4.12
C ARG A 10 -0.84 -2.28 -4.66
N LEU A 11 -0.18 -1.65 -5.64
CA LEU A 11 -0.61 -0.36 -6.22
C LEU A 11 -2.09 -0.36 -6.67
N PRO A 12 -2.60 -1.35 -7.43
CA PRO A 12 -4.01 -1.37 -7.83
C PRO A 12 -4.97 -1.55 -6.64
N LEU A 13 -4.56 -2.26 -5.59
CA LEU A 13 -5.39 -2.45 -4.38
C LEU A 13 -5.49 -1.20 -3.51
N LEU A 14 -4.52 -0.29 -3.63
CA LEU A 14 -4.51 1.02 -2.98
C LEU A 14 -5.32 2.07 -3.76
N GLY A 15 -5.96 1.72 -4.88
CA GLY A 15 -6.66 2.67 -5.76
C GLY A 15 -5.79 3.21 -6.89
N GLY A 16 -4.64 2.59 -7.17
CA GLY A 16 -3.70 3.00 -8.20
C GLY A 16 -2.65 4.00 -7.70
N LYS A 17 -1.70 4.33 -8.57
CA LYS A 17 -0.67 5.36 -8.33
C LYS A 17 -1.31 6.71 -7.98
N ASP A 18 -2.39 7.06 -8.68
CA ASP A 18 -3.08 8.34 -8.53
C ASP A 18 -3.77 8.51 -7.17
N ASN A 19 -4.01 7.42 -6.43
CA ASN A 19 -4.59 7.50 -5.10
C ASN A 19 -3.55 7.69 -3.98
N ILE A 20 -2.26 7.60 -4.27
CA ILE A 20 -1.19 7.82 -3.28
C ILE A 20 -0.83 9.30 -3.28
N ALA A 21 -1.28 10.03 -2.25
CA ALA A 21 -0.93 11.44 -2.06
C ALA A 21 0.53 11.59 -1.62
N SER A 22 1.00 10.69 -0.75
CA SER A 22 2.37 10.68 -0.26
C SER A 22 2.75 9.34 0.32
N ALA A 23 4.02 8.96 0.19
CA ALA A 23 4.58 7.77 0.81
C ALA A 23 5.82 8.18 1.61
N ALA A 24 5.78 7.98 2.92
CA ALA A 24 6.89 8.27 3.81
C ALA A 24 7.46 6.95 4.34
N PRO A 25 8.72 6.60 4.01
CA PRO A 25 9.38 5.45 4.60
C PRO A 25 9.77 5.76 6.06
N CYS A 26 9.48 4.84 6.96
CA CYS A 26 10.11 4.73 8.28
C CYS A 26 10.79 3.36 8.33
N ALA A 27 11.92 3.24 9.02
CA ALA A 27 12.82 2.07 8.95
C ALA A 27 12.13 0.71 9.11
N THR A 28 10.97 0.67 9.78
CA THR A 28 10.16 -0.54 10.01
C THR A 28 8.73 -0.45 9.48
N ARG A 29 8.29 0.71 8.97
CA ARG A 29 6.88 0.96 8.58
C ARG A 29 6.81 1.89 7.38
N LEU A 30 6.06 1.49 6.35
CA LEU A 30 5.72 2.37 5.23
C LEU A 30 4.44 3.14 5.58
N ARG A 31 4.54 4.46 5.72
CA ARG A 31 3.37 5.33 5.92
C ARG A 31 2.88 5.79 4.57
N LEU A 32 1.64 5.46 4.23
CA LEU A 32 0.99 5.86 2.98
C LEU A 32 -0.13 6.84 3.31
N VAL A 33 -0.10 8.02 2.70
CA VAL A 33 -1.18 9.00 2.70
C VAL A 33 -1.94 8.82 1.41
N LEU A 34 -3.24 8.54 1.53
CA LEU A 34 -4.13 8.28 0.40
C LEU A 34 -4.98 9.53 0.13
N VAL A 35 -5.24 9.82 -1.14
CA VAL A 35 -6.14 10.90 -1.55
C VAL A 35 -7.59 10.52 -1.23
N ASN A 36 -7.97 9.28 -1.52
CA ASN A 36 -9.30 8.74 -1.30
C ASN A 36 -9.23 7.38 -0.57
N GLY A 37 -9.59 7.39 0.72
CA GLY A 37 -9.61 6.20 1.57
C GLY A 37 -10.65 5.15 1.15
N ALA A 38 -11.71 5.54 0.42
CA ALA A 38 -12.75 4.60 -0.01
C ALA A 38 -12.27 3.64 -1.11
N LEU A 39 -11.26 4.05 -1.90
CA LEU A 39 -10.67 3.22 -2.95
C LEU A 39 -9.63 2.24 -2.39
N ALA A 40 -9.10 2.50 -1.20
CA ALA A 40 -8.12 1.63 -0.57
C ALA A 40 -8.81 0.47 0.14
N ARG A 41 -8.65 -0.74 -0.40
CA ARG A 41 -9.15 -1.96 0.25
C ARG A 41 -8.21 -2.41 1.36
N GLN A 42 -8.25 -1.73 2.50
CA GLN A 42 -7.44 -2.02 3.69
C GLN A 42 -7.54 -3.50 4.13
N GLN A 43 -8.74 -4.10 4.03
CA GLN A 43 -8.95 -5.53 4.33
C GLN A 43 -8.21 -6.46 3.37
N ALA A 44 -8.12 -6.10 2.09
CA ALA A 44 -7.36 -6.89 1.11
C ALA A 44 -5.85 -6.71 1.35
N ILE A 45 -5.42 -5.50 1.69
CA ILE A 45 -4.00 -5.18 1.95
C ILE A 45 -3.48 -5.93 3.18
N GLY A 46 -4.26 -6.05 4.25
CA GLY A 46 -3.88 -6.78 5.47
C GLY A 46 -3.85 -8.31 5.33
N LYS A 47 -4.47 -8.88 4.28
CA LYS A 47 -4.43 -10.32 3.99
C LYS A 47 -3.24 -10.75 3.14
N ILE A 48 -2.46 -9.81 2.62
CA ILE A 48 -1.34 -10.08 1.71
C ILE A 48 -0.06 -10.25 2.52
N GLU A 49 0.72 -11.28 2.16
CA GLU A 49 2.01 -11.55 2.79
C GLU A 49 2.92 -10.31 2.82
N GLY A 50 3.35 -9.94 4.03
CA GLY A 50 4.24 -8.80 4.28
C GLY A 50 3.57 -7.53 4.82
N VAL A 51 2.25 -7.51 5.02
CA VAL A 51 1.58 -6.47 5.82
C VAL A 51 1.24 -7.06 7.19
N LYS A 52 2.06 -6.73 8.20
CA LYS A 52 1.66 -6.92 9.61
C LYS A 52 0.88 -5.67 10.01
N GLY A 53 -0.42 -5.86 10.30
CA GLY A 53 -1.34 -4.80 10.74
C GLY A 53 -0.83 -4.02 11.94
#